data_AF-A0AA46VY04-F1
#
_entry.id   AF-A0AA46VY04-F1
#
_cell.length_a   1.000
_cell.length_b   1.000
_cell.length_c   1.000
_cell.angle_alpha   90.00
_cell.angle_beta   90.00
_cell.angle_gamma   90.00
#
_symmetry.space_group_name_H-M   'P 1'
#
loop_
_entity.id
_entity.type
_entity.pdbx_description
1 polymer ?
#
loop_
_entity_poly.entity_id
_entity_poly.type
_entity_poly.pdbx_seq_one_letter_code
_entity_poly.pdbx_strand_id
1 'polypeptide(L)' 'MPKKSQTKAATAADIEHSIQALNTMAERLWGDGREAEAKALLDALDALNRALDRIRIGESRRVLH' A
#
# COMPACT_ATOMS: atom_id res chain seq x y z
N MET A 1 28.79 -1.17 17.13
CA MET A 1 27.95 -0.10 16.54
C MET A 1 26.66 -0.73 16.00
N PRO A 2 25.47 -0.39 16.53
CA PRO A 2 24.21 -0.91 15.98
C PRO A 2 23.89 -0.17 14.67
N LYS A 3 23.83 -0.92 13.57
CA LYS A 3 23.37 -0.42 12.27
C LYS A 3 21.87 -0.15 12.42
N LYS A 4 21.50 1.11 12.62
CA LYS A 4 20.11 1.55 12.44
C LYS A 4 19.76 1.22 10.99
N SER A 5 19.04 0.14 10.76
CA SER A 5 18.41 -0.14 9.49
C SER A 5 17.54 1.07 9.20
N GLN A 6 18.04 1.99 8.37
CA GLN A 6 17.22 3.03 7.78
C GLN A 6 16.28 2.27 6.84
N THR A 7 15.17 1.78 7.39
CA THR A 7 14.02 1.40 6.59
C THR A 7 13.66 2.65 5.82
N LYS A 8 14.07 2.72 4.55
CA LYS A 8 13.72 3.83 3.67
C LYS A 8 12.21 3.99 3.78
N ALA A 9 11.76 5.21 4.07
CA ALA A 9 10.34 5.51 4.09
C ALA A 9 9.77 5.11 2.72
N ALA A 10 8.73 4.27 2.71
CA ALA A 10 8.05 3.88 1.49
C ALA A 10 7.55 5.14 0.79
N THR A 11 7.88 5.29 -0.49
CA THR A 11 7.41 6.42 -1.29
C THR A 11 5.98 6.18 -1.77
N ALA A 12 5.31 7.23 -2.24
CA ALA A 12 4.01 7.09 -2.89
C ALA A 12 4.05 6.05 -4.02
N ALA A 13 5.10 6.08 -4.85
CA ALA A 13 5.29 5.13 -5.95
C ALA A 13 5.43 3.67 -5.46
N ASP A 14 6.17 3.43 -4.37
CA ASP A 14 6.31 2.08 -3.79
C ASP A 14 4.96 1.53 -3.29
N ILE A 15 4.15 2.39 -2.70
CA ILE A 15 2.82 2.03 -2.18
C ILE A 15 1.85 1.79 -3.35
N GLU A 16 1.86 2.62 -4.38
CA GLU A 16 1.03 2.44 -5.58
C GLU A 16 1.33 1.14 -6.31
N HIS A 17 2.61 0.77 -6.42
CA HIS A 17 3.02 -0.50 -7.00
C HIS A 17 2.53 -1.69 -6.15
N SER A 18 2.63 -1.57 -4.82
CA SER A 18 2.14 -2.59 -3.90
C SER A 18 0.62 -2.76 -3.97
N ILE A 19 -0.14 -1.66 -4.08
CA ILE A 19 -1.60 -1.68 -4.26
C ILE A 19 -1.97 -2.42 -5.55
N GLN A 20 -1.34 -2.11 -6.68
CA GLN A 20 -1.61 -2.81 -7.94
C GLN A 20 -1.37 -4.32 -7.83
N ALA A 21 -0.22 -4.72 -7.28
CA ALA A 21 0.12 -6.13 -7.13
C ALA A 21 -0.89 -6.89 -6.25
N LEU A 22 -1.30 -6.30 -5.13
CA LEU A 22 -2.26 -6.91 -4.21
C LEU A 22 -3.67 -6.99 -4.81
N ASN A 23 -4.08 -6.02 -5.62
CA ASN A 23 -5.37 -6.05 -6.31
C ASN A 23 -5.45 -7.22 -7.28
N THR A 24 -4.42 -7.41 -8.12
CA THR A 24 -4.36 -8.54 -9.05
C THR A 24 -4.40 -9.88 -8.32
N MET A 25 -3.73 -10.00 -7.17
CA MET A 25 -3.80 -11.21 -6.35
C MET A 25 -5.20 -11.43 -5.76
N ALA A 26 -5.86 -10.37 -5.29
CA ALA A 26 -7.21 -10.45 -4.73
C ALA A 26 -8.22 -10.89 -5.80
N GLU A 27 -8.15 -10.33 -7.01
CA GLU A 27 -9.00 -10.74 -8.15
C GLU A 27 -8.80 -12.22 -8.50
N ARG A 28 -7.55 -12.69 -8.52
CA ARG A 28 -7.25 -14.10 -8.77
C ARG A 28 -7.84 -15.02 -7.68
N LEU A 29 -7.69 -14.65 -6.41
CA LEU A 29 -8.21 -15.43 -5.29
C LEU A 29 -9.74 -15.45 -5.24
N TRP A 30 -10.39 -14.36 -5.65
CA TRP A 30 -11.83 -14.32 -5.87
C TRP A 30 -12.29 -15.35 -6.91
N GLY A 31 -11.57 -15.44 -8.04
CA GLY A 31 -11.85 -16.45 -9.07
C GLY A 31 -11.59 -17.90 -8.63
N ASP A 32 -10.65 -18.10 -7.70
CA ASP A 32 -10.31 -19.41 -7.13
C ASP A 32 -11.26 -19.85 -5.98
N GLY A 33 -12.24 -19.02 -5.61
CA GLY A 33 -13.15 -19.28 -4.47
C GLY A 33 -12.47 -19.15 -3.10
N ARG A 34 -11.28 -18.53 -3.05
CA ARG A 34 -10.49 -18.31 -1.83
C ARG A 34 -10.87 -16.98 -1.16
N GLU A 35 -12.15 -16.86 -0.82
CA GLU A 35 -12.75 -15.62 -0.32
C GLU A 35 -12.09 -15.08 0.95
N ALA A 36 -11.61 -15.95 1.84
CA ALA A 36 -10.96 -15.55 3.08
C ALA A 36 -9.63 -14.81 2.83
N GLU A 37 -8.80 -15.30 1.89
CA GLU A 37 -7.53 -14.64 1.55
C GLU A 37 -7.76 -13.43 0.66
N ALA A 38 -8.74 -13.48 -0.25
CA ALA A 38 -9.14 -12.30 -1.00
C ALA A 38 -9.56 -11.16 -0.06
N LYS A 39 -10.31 -11.47 1.01
CA LYS A 39 -10.70 -10.49 2.02
C LYS A 39 -9.52 -9.96 2.83
N ALA A 40 -8.55 -10.80 3.18
CA ALA A 40 -7.33 -10.36 3.85
C ALA A 40 -6.50 -9.40 2.96
N LEU A 41 -6.45 -9.65 1.65
CA LEU A 41 -5.78 -8.75 0.71
C LEU A 41 -6.52 -7.42 0.57
N LEU A 42 -7.85 -7.42 0.54
CA LEU A 42 -8.65 -6.20 0.50
C LEU A 42 -8.45 -5.33 1.76
N ASP A 43 -8.31 -5.94 2.93
CA ASP A 43 -7.98 -5.22 4.16
C ASP A 43 -6.57 -4.58 4.09
N ALA A 44 -5.58 -5.32 3.60
CA ALA A 44 -4.24 -4.78 3.35
C ALA A 44 -4.24 -3.64 2.32
N LEU A 45 -5.07 -3.75 1.28
CA LEU A 45 -5.27 -2.71 0.27
C LEU A 45 -5.87 -1.43 0.85
N ASP A 46 -6.88 -1.53 1.72
CA ASP A 46 -7.45 -0.36 2.42
C ASP A 46 -6.37 0.34 3.27
N ALA A 47 -5.58 -0.43 4.03
CA ALA A 47 -4.49 0.12 4.84
C ALA A 47 -3.44 0.87 3.99
N LEU A 48 -3.06 0.31 2.83
CA LEU A 48 -2.11 0.94 1.92
C LEU A 48 -2.68 2.20 1.25
N ASN A 49 -3.95 2.19 0.86
CA ASN A 49 -4.61 3.37 0.29
C ASN A 49 -4.65 4.53 1.30
N ARG A 50 -4.92 4.24 2.58
CA ARG A 50 -4.85 5.24 3.66
C ARG A 50 -3.43 5.76 3.87
N ALA A 51 -2.42 4.91 3.74
CA ALA A 51 -1.03 5.34 3.85
C ALA A 51 -0.63 6.26 2.68
N LEU A 52 -1.05 5.91 1.45
CA LEU A 52 -0.81 6.71 0.24
C LEU A 52 -1.48 8.08 0.32
N ASP A 53 -2.74 8.14 0.77
CA ASP A 53 -3.48 9.38 0.95
C ASP A 53 -2.75 10.34 1.91
N ARG A 54 -2.26 9.83 3.04
CA ARG A 54 -1.48 10.63 4.00
C ARG A 54 -0.21 11.22 3.40
N ILE A 55 0.49 10.44 2.57
CA ILE A 55 1.71 10.90 1.90
C ILE A 55 1.36 12.00 0.89
N ARG A 56 0.33 11.77 0.06
CA ARG A 56 -0.14 12.73 -0.95
C ARG A 56 -0.59 14.05 -0.32
N ILE A 57 -1.37 14.03 0.76
CA ILE A 57 -1.78 15.24 1.48
C ILE A 57 -0.55 15.99 2.03
N GLY A 58 0.40 15.25 2.62
CA GLY A 58 1.65 15.83 3.11
C GLY A 58 2.48 16.49 2.01
N GLU A 59 2.54 15.88 0.82
CA GLU A 59 3.19 16.45 -0.36
C GLU A 59 2.44 17.67 -0.90
N SER A 60 1.10 17.62 -1.05
CA SER A 60 0.28 18.76 -1.50
C SER A 60 0.45 19.98 -0.61
N ARG A 61 0.57 19.79 0.71
CA ARG A 61 0.81 20.87 1.67
C ARG A 61 2.21 21.50 1.53
N ARG A 62 3.20 20.78 1.00
CA ARG A 62 4.54 21.33 0.74
C ARG A 62 4.59 22.17 -0.54
N VAL A 63 3.71 21.93 -1.50
CA VAL A 63 3.64 22.67 -2.78
C VAL A 63 2.93 24.02 -2.63
N LEU A 64 2.07 24.18 -1.64
CA LEU A 64 1.29 25.41 -1.39
C LEU A 64 2.06 26.49 -0.58
N HIS A 65 3.35 26.29 -0.28
CA HIS A 65 4.18 27.19 0.53
C HIS A 65 5.30 27.85 -0.28
#